data_AF-M5BFQ5-F1
#
_entry.id   AF-M5BFQ5-F1
#
_cell.length_a   1.000
_cell.length_b   1.000
_cell.length_c   1.000
_cell.angle_alpha   90.00
_cell.angle_beta   90.00
_cell.angle_gamma   90.00
#
_symmetry.space_group_name_H-M   'P 1'
#
loop_
_entity.id
_entity.type
_entity.pdbx_description
1 polymer ?
#
loop_
_entity_poly.entity_id
_entity_poly.type
_entity_poly.pdbx_seq_one_letter_code
_entity_poly.pdbx_strand_id
1 'polypeptide(L)'
;CLGSQYAGWSLSVEDKGKKYHVLGSGPARALGSPEKLFDELGYRDRADRACLVLEADRAPPAALVEHVAKACKVSTDALTIVYAPTSSLAGTVQIAARCLEVALHKSHELHFPLHNIVDGMATAPLPPPAPSFVVAMGRTNDA
;
A
#
# COMPACT_ATOMS: atom_id res chain seq x y z
N CYS A 1 -8.16 1.52 -7.51
CA CYS A 1 -7.67 1.88 -6.16
C CYS A 1 -7.58 0.68 -5.21
N LEU A 2 -8.69 0.04 -4.84
CA LEU A 2 -8.70 -0.99 -3.77
C LEU A 2 -7.85 -2.23 -4.06
N GLY A 3 -7.82 -2.71 -5.30
CA GLY A 3 -7.02 -3.87 -5.70
C GLY A 3 -5.51 -3.63 -5.82
N SER A 4 -5.01 -2.41 -5.59
CA SER A 4 -3.57 -2.12 -5.67
C SER A 4 -3.16 -1.02 -4.68
N GLN A 5 -3.58 0.23 -4.92
CA GLN A 5 -3.16 1.41 -4.13
C GLN A 5 -3.42 1.30 -2.62
N TYR A 6 -4.56 0.76 -2.19
CA TYR A 6 -4.92 0.65 -0.77
C TYR A 6 -3.81 -0.03 0.06
N ALA A 7 -3.50 0.54 1.22
CA ALA A 7 -2.48 0.03 2.14
C ALA A 7 -3.02 -1.09 3.05
N GLY A 8 -3.59 -2.13 2.44
CA GLY A 8 -4.33 -3.17 3.16
C GLY A 8 -3.51 -4.40 3.57
N TRP A 9 -2.29 -4.58 3.03
CA TRP A 9 -1.49 -5.76 3.35
C TRP A 9 -0.69 -5.54 4.63
N SER A 10 -1.24 -5.96 5.76
CA SER A 10 -0.52 -5.99 7.04
C SER A 10 0.59 -7.03 7.02
N LEU A 11 1.83 -6.56 7.03
CA LEU A 11 3.02 -7.41 6.96
C LEU A 11 3.77 -7.36 8.28
N SER A 12 4.17 -8.52 8.80
CA SER A 12 5.01 -8.60 9.99
C SER A 12 5.98 -9.76 9.93
N VAL A 13 7.24 -9.47 10.25
CA VAL A 13 8.32 -10.46 10.30
C VAL A 13 9.20 -10.20 11.51
N GLU A 14 9.93 -11.22 11.97
CA GLU A 14 11.04 -11.01 12.90
C GLU A 14 12.33 -10.76 12.10
N ASP A 15 13.10 -9.76 12.54
CA ASP A 15 14.44 -9.46 12.03
C ASP A 15 15.37 -9.20 13.21
N LYS A 16 16.40 -10.03 13.36
CA LYS A 16 17.42 -9.92 14.44
C LYS A 16 16.81 -9.77 15.85
N GLY A 17 15.76 -10.55 16.13
CA GLY A 17 15.07 -10.54 17.43
C GLY A 17 14.16 -9.33 17.66
N LYS A 18 13.90 -8.51 16.62
CA LYS A 18 12.95 -7.40 16.66
C LYS A 18 11.82 -7.65 15.66
N LYS A 19 10.59 -7.36 16.08
CA LYS A 19 9.43 -7.41 15.19
C LYS A 19 9.42 -6.19 14.26
N TYR A 20 9.43 -6.42 12.96
CA TYR A 20 9.17 -5.41 11.94
C TYR A 20 7.69 -5.52 11.53
N HIS A 21 7.01 -4.38 11.45
CA HIS A 21 5.62 -4.28 11.02
C HIS A 21 5.45 -3.10 10.07
N VAL A 22 4.73 -3.31 8.97
CA VAL A 22 4.45 -2.28 7.97
C VAL A 22 3.15 -2.62 7.23
N LEU A 23 2.50 -1.60 6.66
CA LEU A 23 1.41 -1.78 5.71
C LEU A 23 1.96 -1.70 4.29
N GLY A 24 1.68 -2.73 3.50
CA GLY A 24 2.01 -2.80 2.09
C GLY A 24 0.88 -2.26 1.22
N SER A 25 1.26 -1.48 0.20
CA SER A 25 0.41 -1.02 -0.91
C SER A 25 0.94 -1.57 -2.24
N GLY A 26 0.17 -1.42 -3.32
CA GLY A 26 0.61 -1.69 -4.68
C GLY A 26 0.22 -3.07 -5.24
N PRO A 27 0.60 -3.35 -6.50
CA PRO A 27 0.06 -4.48 -7.25
C PRO A 27 0.45 -5.86 -6.69
N ALA A 28 1.55 -5.97 -5.94
CA ALA A 28 1.91 -7.21 -5.25
C ALA A 28 0.79 -7.73 -4.33
N ARG A 29 -0.07 -6.84 -3.81
CA ARG A 29 -1.24 -7.25 -3.02
C ARG A 29 -2.17 -8.18 -3.80
N ALA A 30 -2.41 -7.88 -5.08
CA ALA A 30 -3.27 -8.68 -5.93
C ALA A 30 -2.70 -10.07 -6.27
N LEU A 31 -1.40 -10.27 -6.06
CA LEU A 31 -0.72 -11.56 -6.26
C LEU A 31 -0.73 -12.41 -4.98
N GLY A 32 -0.33 -11.82 -3.85
CA GLY A 32 0.05 -12.59 -2.66
C GLY A 32 -0.67 -12.25 -1.35
N SER A 33 -1.44 -11.15 -1.31
CA SER A 33 -2.06 -10.72 -0.05
C SER A 33 -3.25 -11.62 0.35
N PRO A 34 -3.38 -12.01 1.63
CA PRO A 34 -4.49 -12.81 2.13
C PRO A 34 -5.77 -12.00 2.39
N GLU A 35 -5.82 -10.72 1.98
CA GLU A 35 -7.01 -9.87 2.15
C GLU A 35 -8.26 -10.46 1.47
N LYS A 36 -9.38 -10.52 2.22
CA LYS A 36 -10.70 -10.93 1.70
C LYS A 36 -11.26 -9.98 0.64
N LEU A 37 -10.81 -8.72 0.67
CA LEU A 37 -11.19 -7.67 -0.28
C LEU A 37 -11.08 -8.15 -1.74
N PHE A 38 -10.07 -8.94 -2.07
CA PHE A 38 -9.87 -9.44 -3.43
C PHE A 38 -10.88 -10.51 -3.84
N ASP A 39 -11.46 -11.24 -2.89
CA ASP A 39 -12.57 -12.18 -3.15
C ASP A 39 -13.84 -11.38 -3.47
N GLU A 40 -14.07 -10.27 -2.76
CA GLU A 40 -15.18 -9.34 -2.98
C GLU A 40 -15.05 -8.57 -4.30
N LEU A 41 -13.82 -8.20 -4.67
CA LEU A 41 -13.51 -7.60 -5.98
C LEU A 41 -13.57 -8.62 -7.13
N GLY A 42 -13.58 -9.92 -6.84
CA GLY A 42 -13.45 -10.97 -7.86
C GLY A 42 -12.14 -10.86 -8.67
N TYR A 43 -11.08 -10.33 -8.06
CA TYR A 43 -9.84 -9.98 -8.75
C TYR A 43 -8.61 -10.54 -8.04
N ARG A 44 -7.77 -11.24 -8.79
CA ARG A 44 -6.40 -11.62 -8.44
C ARG A 44 -5.56 -11.48 -9.69
N ASP A 45 -4.34 -11.00 -9.51
CA ASP A 45 -3.42 -10.83 -10.64
C ASP A 45 -2.69 -12.15 -10.95
N ARG A 46 -2.13 -12.25 -12.15
CA ARG A 46 -1.24 -13.34 -12.59
C ARG A 46 -0.05 -12.73 -13.31
N ALA A 47 1.07 -12.68 -12.61
CA ALA A 47 2.32 -12.13 -13.13
C ALA A 47 3.51 -12.96 -12.65
N ASP A 48 4.61 -12.87 -13.39
CA ASP A 48 5.92 -13.43 -13.06
C ASP A 48 6.79 -12.45 -12.26
N ARG A 49 6.33 -11.21 -12.06
CA ARG A 49 6.99 -10.14 -11.32
C ARG A 49 6.02 -9.46 -10.36
N ALA A 50 6.53 -8.97 -9.24
CA ALA A 50 5.73 -8.28 -8.23
C ALA A 50 6.33 -6.91 -7.90
N CYS A 51 5.46 -5.93 -7.60
CA CYS A 51 5.87 -4.61 -7.10
C CYS A 51 5.07 -4.24 -5.86
N LEU A 52 5.76 -3.97 -4.75
CA LEU A 52 5.19 -3.55 -3.48
C LEU A 52 5.67 -2.14 -3.13
N VAL A 53 4.78 -1.33 -2.56
CA VAL A 53 5.09 0.00 -2.06
C VAL A 53 4.93 0.01 -0.54
N LEU A 54 5.95 0.48 0.18
CA LEU A 54 5.99 0.59 1.62
C LEU A 54 6.13 2.05 2.06
N GLU A 55 5.34 2.46 3.03
CA GLU A 55 5.61 3.69 3.76
C GLU A 55 6.60 3.38 4.89
N ALA A 56 7.89 3.60 4.63
CA ALA A 56 8.97 3.23 5.53
C ALA A 56 10.17 4.18 5.41
N ASP A 57 10.88 4.40 6.51
CA ASP A 57 12.04 5.28 6.60
C ASP A 57 13.36 4.62 6.14
N ARG A 58 13.33 3.31 5.89
CA ARG A 58 14.50 2.49 5.50
C ARG A 58 14.08 1.30 4.66
N ALA A 59 15.07 0.70 4.00
CA ALA A 59 14.88 -0.55 3.27
C ALA A 59 14.29 -1.64 4.19
N PRO A 60 13.39 -2.49 3.66
CA PRO A 60 12.83 -3.60 4.43
C PRO A 60 13.91 -4.64 4.75
N PRO A 61 13.78 -5.39 5.86
CA PRO A 61 14.68 -6.49 6.17
C PRO A 61 14.54 -7.63 5.15
N ALA A 62 15.59 -8.42 4.95
CA ALA A 62 15.59 -9.55 4.00
C ALA A 62 14.43 -10.54 4.28
N ALA A 63 14.12 -10.79 5.56
CA ALA A 63 12.99 -11.62 5.95
C ALA A 63 11.64 -11.15 5.39
N LEU A 64 11.42 -9.82 5.28
CA LEU A 64 10.22 -9.27 4.67
C LEU A 64 10.22 -9.50 3.16
N VAL A 65 11.37 -9.33 2.50
CA VAL A 65 11.52 -9.54 1.05
C VAL A 65 11.19 -10.99 0.70
N GLU A 66 11.76 -11.95 1.43
CA GLU A 66 11.48 -13.39 1.25
C GLU A 66 10.01 -13.72 1.51
N HIS A 67 9.43 -13.15 2.58
CA HIS A 67 8.02 -13.34 2.91
C HIS A 67 7.09 -12.87 1.79
N VAL A 68 7.31 -11.66 1.27
CA VAL A 68 6.51 -11.07 0.19
C VAL A 68 6.69 -11.84 -1.12
N ALA A 69 7.93 -12.19 -1.49
CA ALA A 69 8.22 -12.95 -2.71
C ALA A 69 7.53 -14.31 -2.69
N LYS A 70 7.63 -15.03 -1.56
CA LYS A 70 6.94 -16.32 -1.36
C LYS A 70 5.42 -16.18 -1.47
N ALA A 71 4.84 -15.16 -0.83
CA ALA A 71 3.41 -14.92 -0.89
C ALA A 71 2.94 -14.62 -2.33
N CYS A 72 3.71 -13.83 -3.08
CA CYS A 72 3.43 -13.50 -4.48
C CYS A 72 3.81 -14.62 -5.47
N LYS A 73 4.43 -15.71 -5.00
CA LYS A 73 4.93 -16.84 -5.81
C LYS A 73 5.92 -16.42 -6.90
N VAL A 74 6.76 -15.44 -6.60
CA VAL A 74 7.85 -14.97 -7.46
C VAL A 74 9.20 -15.16 -6.77
N SER A 75 10.29 -15.16 -7.54
CA SER A 75 11.63 -15.10 -6.98
C SER A 75 11.93 -13.70 -6.42
N THR A 76 12.91 -13.59 -5.54
CA THR A 76 13.28 -12.31 -4.92
C THR A 76 13.87 -11.31 -5.92
N ASP A 77 14.51 -11.77 -6.99
CA ASP A 77 14.99 -10.94 -8.10
C ASP A 77 13.87 -10.43 -9.02
N ALA A 78 12.69 -11.08 -8.96
CA ALA A 78 11.48 -10.65 -9.64
C ALA A 78 10.57 -9.75 -8.77
N LEU A 79 10.95 -9.50 -7.51
CA LEU A 79 10.25 -8.60 -6.58
C LEU A 79 10.92 -7.23 -6.54
N THR A 80 10.17 -6.19 -6.88
CA THR A 80 10.57 -4.79 -6.66
C THR A 80 9.85 -4.24 -5.43
N ILE A 81 10.60 -3.62 -4.51
CA ILE A 81 10.02 -2.89 -3.38
C ILE A 81 10.43 -1.43 -3.48
N VAL A 82 9.43 -0.55 -3.56
CA VAL A 82 9.60 0.89 -3.42
C VAL A 82 9.28 1.26 -1.98
N TYR A 83 10.14 2.03 -1.33
CA TYR A 83 9.86 2.56 0.00
C TYR A 83 10.16 4.05 0.07
N ALA A 84 9.33 4.78 0.80
CA ALA A 84 9.50 6.21 1.02
C ALA A 84 9.04 6.61 2.44
N PRO A 85 9.80 7.47 3.14
CA PRO A 85 9.32 8.05 4.39
C PRO A 85 8.14 9.00 4.12
N THR A 86 7.15 9.03 5.01
CA THR A 86 5.99 9.94 4.99
C THR A 86 6.40 11.41 4.81
N SER A 87 7.48 11.82 5.49
CA SER A 87 8.03 13.19 5.46
C SER A 87 8.77 13.56 4.17
N SER A 88 9.03 12.59 3.28
CA SER A 88 9.68 12.84 1.99
C SER A 88 8.69 13.35 0.96
N LEU A 89 9.19 13.99 -0.11
CA LEU A 89 8.35 14.39 -1.24
C LEU A 89 7.57 13.21 -1.83
N ALA A 90 8.23 12.06 -2.01
CA ALA A 90 7.58 10.86 -2.52
C ALA A 90 6.47 10.34 -1.58
N GLY A 91 6.72 10.35 -0.26
CA GLY A 91 5.72 10.00 0.76
C GLY A 91 4.54 10.95 0.77
N THR A 92 4.80 12.26 0.74
CA THR A 92 3.75 13.28 0.72
C THR A 92 2.90 13.20 -0.54
N VAL A 93 3.52 13.04 -1.71
CA VAL A 93 2.81 12.89 -2.99
C VAL A 93 1.98 11.61 -3.03
N GLN A 94 2.53 10.46 -2.62
CA GLN A 94 1.79 9.21 -2.71
C GLN A 94 0.57 9.17 -1.79
N ILE A 95 0.63 9.81 -0.61
CA ILE A 95 -0.50 9.84 0.32
C ILE A 95 -1.59 10.77 -0.22
N ALA A 96 -1.25 11.99 -0.67
CA ALA A 96 -2.23 12.90 -1.26
C ALA A 96 -2.89 12.30 -2.52
N ALA A 97 -2.15 11.51 -3.31
CA ALA A 97 -2.68 10.80 -4.47
C ALA A 97 -3.70 9.69 -4.14
N ARG A 98 -3.92 9.37 -2.85
CA ARG A 98 -4.94 8.40 -2.39
C ARG A 98 -6.32 9.00 -2.22
N CYS A 99 -6.55 10.29 -2.47
CA CYS A 99 -7.86 10.92 -2.26
C CYS A 99 -9.05 10.13 -2.87
N LEU A 100 -8.91 9.60 -4.09
CA LEU A 100 -9.95 8.73 -4.67
C LEU A 100 -10.04 7.37 -3.96
N GLU A 101 -8.90 6.79 -3.59
CA GLU A 101 -8.85 5.52 -2.86
C GLU A 101 -9.54 5.59 -1.50
N VAL A 102 -9.35 6.69 -0.76
CA VAL A 102 -10.02 6.94 0.52
C VAL A 102 -11.53 6.96 0.35
N ALA A 103 -12.04 7.62 -0.69
CA ALA A 103 -13.48 7.62 -0.99
C ALA A 103 -13.99 6.22 -1.30
N LEU A 104 -13.28 5.46 -2.14
CA LEU A 104 -13.67 4.09 -2.51
C LEU A 104 -13.59 3.11 -1.33
N HIS A 105 -12.57 3.24 -0.49
CA HIS A 105 -12.42 2.46 0.73
C HIS A 105 -13.55 2.80 1.70
N LYS A 106 -13.92 4.07 1.85
CA LYS A 106 -15.05 4.45 2.69
C LYS A 106 -16.38 3.91 2.15
N SER A 107 -16.60 3.94 0.83
CA SER A 107 -17.78 3.32 0.22
C SER A 107 -17.85 1.82 0.51
N HIS A 108 -16.72 1.11 0.39
CA HIS A 108 -16.60 -0.31 0.73
C HIS A 108 -16.93 -0.60 2.20
N GLU A 109 -16.33 0.16 3.13
CA GLU A 109 -16.57 0.05 4.58
C GLU A 109 -18.02 0.38 4.98
N LEU A 110 -18.73 1.17 4.17
CA LEU A 110 -20.17 1.43 4.32
C LEU A 110 -21.05 0.39 3.61
N HIS A 111 -20.45 -0.70 3.11
CA HIS A 111 -21.10 -1.78 2.37
C HIS A 111 -21.80 -1.31 1.09
N PHE A 112 -21.37 -0.19 0.50
CA PHE A 112 -21.83 0.19 -0.82
C PHE A 112 -21.30 -0.82 -1.86
N PRO A 113 -22.15 -1.36 -2.75
CA PRO A 113 -21.70 -2.33 -3.74
C PRO A 113 -20.68 -1.72 -4.70
N LEU A 114 -19.41 -2.14 -4.61
CA LEU A 114 -18.32 -1.55 -5.39
C LEU A 114 -18.50 -1.67 -6.91
N HIS A 115 -19.21 -2.70 -7.40
CA HIS A 115 -19.53 -2.86 -8.82
C HIS A 115 -20.48 -1.79 -9.37
N ASN A 116 -21.14 -1.01 -8.50
CA ASN A 116 -21.96 0.14 -8.91
C ASN A 116 -21.12 1.41 -9.13
N ILE A 117 -19.84 1.40 -8.74
CA ILE A 117 -18.92 2.51 -9.00
C ILE A 117 -18.27 2.26 -10.36
N VAL A 118 -18.68 3.05 -11.36
CA VAL A 118 -18.21 2.90 -12.75
C VAL A 118 -16.84 3.56 -12.96
N ASP A 119 -16.67 4.78 -12.44
CA ASP A 119 -15.43 5.55 -12.56
C ASP A 119 -15.37 6.61 -11.44
N GLY A 120 -14.22 7.28 -11.28
CA GLY A 120 -14.06 8.37 -10.33
C GLY A 120 -12.82 9.21 -10.59
N MET A 121 -12.89 10.48 -10.21
CA MET A 121 -11.77 11.41 -10.23
C MET A 121 -11.73 12.17 -8.90
N ALA A 122 -10.54 12.37 -8.36
CA ALA A 122 -10.33 13.18 -7.17
C ALA A 122 -9.04 13.98 -7.30
N THR A 123 -9.00 15.11 -6.61
CA THR A 123 -7.83 16.00 -6.55
C THR A 123 -7.64 16.44 -5.11
N ALA A 124 -6.42 16.34 -4.61
CA ALA A 124 -6.02 16.84 -3.29
C ALA A 124 -4.82 17.80 -3.44
N PRO A 125 -4.72 18.84 -2.59
CA PRO A 125 -3.53 19.69 -2.56
C PRO A 125 -2.31 18.87 -2.11
N LEU A 126 -1.13 19.19 -2.62
CA LEU A 126 0.11 18.61 -2.09
C LEU A 126 0.53 19.41 -0.85
N PRO A 127 0.52 18.83 0.37
CA PRO A 127 0.90 19.57 1.56
C PRO A 127 2.42 19.85 1.59
N PRO A 128 2.86 20.93 2.26
CA PRO A 128 4.28 21.22 2.42
C PRO A 128 4.97 20.13 3.26
N PRO A 129 6.20 19.70 2.88
CA PRO A 129 6.96 18.72 3.66
C PRO A 129 7.08 19.11 5.13
N ALA A 130 7.04 18.12 6.00
CA ALA A 130 7.23 18.30 7.44
C ALA A 130 8.39 17.44 7.94
N PRO A 131 9.27 17.96 8.81
CA PRO A 131 10.45 17.23 9.27
C PRO A 131 10.10 16.08 10.22
N SER A 132 8.97 16.14 10.92
CA SER A 132 8.54 15.09 11.84
C SER A 132 7.50 14.18 11.20
N PHE A 133 7.61 12.87 11.45
CA PHE A 133 6.67 11.86 10.95
C PHE A 133 5.22 12.16 11.32
N VAL A 134 4.96 12.52 12.58
CA VAL A 134 3.59 12.78 13.07
C VAL A 134 2.96 13.99 12.37
N VAL A 135 3.73 15.06 12.15
CA VAL A 135 3.22 16.25 11.45
C VAL A 135 3.06 15.98 9.96
N ALA A 136 3.97 15.20 9.35
CA ALA A 136 3.84 14.79 7.96
C ALA A 136 2.57 13.96 7.75
N MET A 137 2.37 12.92 8.57
CA MET A 137 1.19 12.07 8.53
C MET A 137 -0.12 12.86 8.71
N GLY A 138 -0.15 13.81 9.65
CA GLY A 138 -1.31 14.70 9.83
C GLY A 138 -1.61 15.52 8.58
N ARG A 139 -0.61 16.25 8.08
CA ARG A 139 -0.77 17.09 6.88
C ARG A 139 -1.17 16.31 5.64
N THR A 140 -0.64 15.11 5.46
CA THR A 140 -0.94 14.29 4.29
C THR A 140 -2.32 13.65 4.34
N ASN A 141 -2.86 13.39 5.53
CA ASN A 141 -4.22 12.89 5.70
C ASN A 141 -5.28 14.01 5.70
N ASP A 142 -4.89 15.23 6.09
CA ASP A 142 -5.75 16.42 6.03
C ASP A 142 -5.94 16.96 4.60
N ALA A 143 -5.03 16.59 3.68
CA ALA A 143 -5.05 16.97 2.28
C ALA A 143 -6.01 16.10 1.45
#